data_AF-A0A1B7M088-F1
#
_entry.id   AF-A0A1B7M088-F1
#
_cell.length_a   1.000
_cell.length_b   1.000
_cell.length_c   1.000
_cell.angle_alpha   90.00
_cell.angle_beta   90.00
_cell.angle_gamma   90.00
#
_symmetry.space_group_name_H-M   'P 1'
#
loop_
_entity.id
_entity.type
_entity.pdbx_description
1 polymer ?
#
loop_
_entity_poly.entity_id
_entity_poly.type
_entity_poly.pdbx_seq_one_letter_code
_entity_poly.pdbx_strand_id
1 'polypeptide(L)'
;MSEQLTQQASTYRVTLENGMTLVGWPIRADHVVVQASGLTGPITVRIDGQDIEVTNVYESAGVEDFSMPVTALELPEGSIDVPGEIIPPHMAPQEQADDGSQTMGARTFFWCLVFPRMRGCR
;
A
#
# COMPACT_ATOMS: atom_id res chain seq x y z
N MET A 1 27.33 -3.90 16.21
CA MET A 1 27.07 -4.27 14.81
C MET A 1 25.58 -4.14 14.63
N SER A 2 25.14 -3.08 13.96
CA SER A 2 23.73 -2.73 13.85
C SER A 2 23.07 -3.62 12.82
N GLU A 3 22.15 -4.48 13.23
CA GLU A 3 21.25 -5.20 12.35
C GLU A 3 20.35 -4.18 11.66
N GLN A 4 20.76 -3.70 10.49
CA GLN A 4 19.85 -3.05 9.55
C GLN A 4 18.86 -4.13 9.11
N LEU A 5 17.77 -4.27 9.86
CA LEU A 5 16.56 -4.93 9.41
C LEU A 5 16.11 -4.20 8.15
N THR A 6 16.53 -4.73 7.00
CA THR A 6 15.77 -4.62 5.75
C THR A 6 14.44 -5.28 6.04
N GLN A 7 13.52 -4.55 6.68
CA GLN A 7 12.22 -5.05 7.03
C GLN A 7 11.47 -5.23 5.71
N GLN A 8 11.56 -6.44 5.16
CA GLN A 8 10.75 -6.84 4.02
C GLN A 8 9.31 -6.56 4.38
N ALA A 9 8.62 -5.79 3.54
CA ALA A 9 7.20 -5.53 3.69
C ALA A 9 6.46 -6.86 3.91
N SER A 10 6.03 -7.14 5.14
CA SER A 10 5.22 -8.31 5.42
C SER A 10 3.91 -8.14 4.67
N THR A 11 3.58 -9.10 3.81
CA THR A 11 2.34 -9.06 3.05
C THR A 11 1.18 -9.51 3.93
N TYR A 12 0.04 -8.83 3.80
CA TYR A 12 -1.22 -9.24 4.40
C TYR A 12 -2.02 -10.10 3.43
N ARG A 13 -2.80 -11.03 3.99
CA ARG A 13 -3.87 -11.70 3.26
C ARG A 13 -5.13 -10.84 3.39
N VAL A 14 -5.62 -10.32 2.28
CA VAL A 14 -6.85 -9.53 2.24
C VAL A 14 -7.94 -10.36 1.57
N THR A 15 -8.95 -10.80 2.32
CA THR A 15 -10.08 -11.55 1.76
C THR A 15 -11.28 -10.63 1.59
N LEU A 16 -11.83 -10.52 0.38
CA LEU A 16 -13.03 -9.77 0.08
C LEU A 16 -14.30 -10.55 0.51
N GLU A 17 -15.43 -9.87 0.62
CA GLU A 17 -16.72 -10.50 0.98
C GLU A 17 -17.16 -11.63 0.03
N ASN A 18 -16.76 -11.55 -1.24
CA ASN A 18 -17.04 -12.60 -2.23
C ASN A 18 -16.13 -13.85 -2.09
N GLY A 19 -15.28 -13.89 -1.07
CA GLY A 19 -14.32 -14.98 -0.80
C GLY A 19 -13.01 -14.89 -1.58
N MET A 20 -12.86 -13.91 -2.48
CA MET A 20 -11.62 -13.69 -3.21
C MET A 20 -10.52 -13.26 -2.24
N THR A 21 -9.33 -13.86 -2.38
CA THR A 21 -8.18 -13.52 -1.55
C THR A 21 -7.12 -12.82 -2.39
N LEU A 22 -6.71 -11.65 -1.93
CA LEU A 22 -5.69 -10.79 -2.52
C LEU A 22 -4.45 -10.73 -1.62
N VAL A 23 -3.31 -10.47 -2.24
CA VAL A 23 -2.10 -10.10 -1.53
C VAL A 23 -2.14 -8.59 -1.30
N GLY A 24 -2.08 -8.19 -0.04
CA GLY A 24 -2.04 -6.79 0.39
C GLY A 24 -0.64 -6.42 0.89
N TRP A 25 -0.22 -5.19 0.60
CA TRP A 25 0.95 -4.56 1.18
C TRP A 25 0.49 -3.43 2.09
N PRO A 26 0.80 -3.49 3.39
CA PRO A 26 0.49 -2.38 4.27
C PRO A 26 1.48 -1.26 3.97
N ILE A 27 0.97 -0.18 3.40
CA ILE A 27 1.82 0.95 3.04
C ILE A 27 1.83 1.97 4.17
N ARG A 28 0.77 2.02 5.00
CA ARG A 28 0.58 2.90 6.17
C ARG A 28 -0.34 2.20 7.19
N ALA A 29 -0.42 2.74 8.41
CA ALA A 29 -1.28 2.20 9.48
C ALA A 29 -2.77 2.19 9.11
N ASP A 30 -3.14 3.04 8.16
CA ASP A 30 -4.49 3.28 7.65
C ASP A 30 -4.65 2.90 6.16
N HIS A 31 -3.64 2.33 5.50
CA HIS A 31 -3.72 1.99 4.08
C HIS A 31 -3.06 0.66 3.72
N VAL A 32 -3.78 -0.15 2.94
CA VAL A 32 -3.28 -1.37 2.29
C VAL A 32 -3.41 -1.26 0.79
N VAL A 33 -2.32 -1.52 0.07
CA VAL A 33 -2.36 -1.66 -1.39
C VAL A 33 -2.56 -3.11 -1.76
N VAL A 34 -3.45 -3.40 -2.70
CA VAL A 34 -3.67 -4.73 -3.28
C VAL A 34 -3.49 -4.69 -4.79
N GLN A 35 -3.07 -5.81 -5.38
CA GLN A 35 -3.05 -6.00 -6.84
C GLN A 35 -4.46 -6.40 -7.29
N ALA A 36 -5.30 -5.40 -7.55
CA ALA A 36 -6.66 -5.55 -8.04
C ALA A 36 -7.14 -4.24 -8.69
N SER A 37 -8.16 -4.34 -9.54
CA SER A 37 -8.90 -3.21 -10.10
C SER A 37 -10.40 -3.43 -9.99
N GLY A 38 -11.18 -2.37 -10.19
CA GLY A 38 -12.64 -2.41 -10.17
C GLY A 38 -13.24 -2.59 -8.78
N LEU A 39 -12.43 -2.47 -7.72
CA LEU A 39 -12.94 -2.42 -6.35
C LEU A 39 -13.65 -1.08 -6.15
N THR A 40 -14.86 -1.13 -5.61
CA THR A 40 -15.68 0.06 -5.36
C THR A 40 -16.08 0.05 -3.89
N GLY A 41 -15.63 1.04 -3.11
CA GLY A 41 -15.97 1.17 -1.70
C GLY A 41 -17.37 1.77 -1.45
N PRO A 42 -17.86 1.68 -0.20
CA PRO A 42 -17.27 0.97 0.93
C PRO A 42 -17.42 -0.55 0.77
N ILE A 43 -16.42 -1.31 1.23
CA ILE A 43 -16.40 -2.79 1.19
C ILE A 43 -15.85 -3.34 2.50
N THR A 44 -16.31 -4.53 2.92
CA THR A 44 -15.67 -5.22 4.05
C THR A 44 -14.55 -6.10 3.54
N VAL A 45 -13.40 -6.08 4.21
CA VAL A 45 -12.30 -6.99 3.94
C VAL A 45 -11.87 -7.68 5.21
N ARG A 46 -11.39 -8.91 5.09
CA ARG A 46 -10.81 -9.66 6.19
C ARG A 46 -9.29 -9.63 6.11
N ILE A 47 -8.66 -9.08 7.13
CA ILE A 47 -7.20 -8.98 7.28
C ILE A 47 -6.84 -9.68 8.59
N ASP A 48 -5.93 -10.67 8.55
CA ASP A 48 -5.53 -11.49 9.70
C ASP A 48 -6.70 -12.10 10.51
N GLY A 49 -7.81 -12.39 9.81
CA GLY A 49 -9.01 -12.97 10.43
C GLY A 49 -9.96 -11.94 11.05
N GLN A 50 -9.62 -10.65 11.04
CA GLN A 50 -10.49 -9.57 11.47
C GLN A 50 -11.20 -8.94 10.27
N ASP A 51 -12.52 -8.72 10.40
CA ASP A 51 -13.30 -7.95 9.44
C ASP A 51 -13.09 -6.45 9.66
N ILE A 52 -12.72 -5.75 8.60
CA ILE A 52 -12.42 -4.32 8.60
C ILE A 52 -13.22 -3.67 7.48
N GLU A 53 -13.96 -2.61 7.81
CA GLU A 53 -14.68 -1.80 6.83
C GLU A 53 -13.69 -0.87 6.12
N VAL A 54 -13.55 -1.03 4.82
CA VAL A 54 -12.78 -0.12 3.97
C VAL A 54 -13.64 1.10 3.69
N THR A 55 -13.21 2.26 4.17
CA THR A 55 -13.95 3.53 4.05
C THR A 55 -13.88 4.10 2.64
N ASN A 56 -12.71 4.01 2.01
CA ASN A 56 -12.45 4.51 0.67
C ASN A 56 -11.55 3.56 -0.13
N VAL A 57 -11.73 3.57 -1.44
CA VAL A 57 -10.94 2.78 -2.39
C VAL A 57 -10.35 3.72 -3.43
N TYR A 58 -9.04 3.63 -3.63
CA TYR A 58 -8.31 4.45 -4.59
C TYR A 58 -7.62 3.57 -5.62
N GLU A 59 -8.09 3.62 -6.87
CA GLU A 59 -7.38 2.96 -7.98
C GLU A 59 -6.15 3.78 -8.38
N SER A 60 -5.07 3.10 -8.76
CA SER A 60 -3.84 3.75 -9.22
C SER A 60 -4.07 4.57 -10.49
N ALA A 61 -3.50 5.77 -10.53
CA ALA A 61 -3.55 6.63 -11.70
C ALA A 61 -2.49 6.21 -12.75
N GLY A 62 -2.80 5.18 -13.55
CA GLY A 62 -2.12 4.92 -14.83
C GLY A 62 -0.59 4.80 -14.77
N VAL A 63 -0.04 4.28 -13.67
CA VAL A 63 1.40 4.09 -13.52
C VAL A 63 1.81 2.90 -14.40
N GLU A 64 2.37 3.19 -15.57
CA GLU A 64 2.75 2.19 -16.59
C GLU A 64 3.75 1.13 -16.08
N ASP A 65 4.46 1.44 -14.99
CA ASP A 65 5.45 0.56 -14.38
C ASP A 65 4.84 -0.67 -13.68
N PHE A 66 3.55 -0.65 -13.33
CA PHE A 66 2.92 -1.81 -12.70
C PHE A 66 2.36 -2.78 -13.75
N SER A 67 2.81 -4.05 -13.69
CA SER A 67 2.30 -5.11 -14.57
C SER A 67 0.80 -5.40 -14.38
N MET A 68 0.22 -4.97 -13.26
CA MET A 68 -1.21 -5.08 -12.95
C MET A 68 -1.66 -3.79 -12.25
N PRO A 69 -2.91 -3.35 -12.44
CA PRO A 69 -3.46 -2.24 -11.69
C PRO A 69 -3.44 -2.53 -10.18
N VAL A 70 -3.14 -1.50 -9.40
CA VAL A 70 -3.09 -1.58 -7.95
C VAL A 70 -4.14 -0.67 -7.36
N THR A 71 -4.68 -1.08 -6.23
CA THR A 71 -5.74 -0.36 -5.52
C THR A 71 -5.34 -0.18 -4.07
N ALA A 72 -5.43 1.05 -3.56
CA ALA A 72 -5.30 1.32 -2.14
C ALA A 72 -6.66 1.26 -1.45
N LEU A 73 -6.69 0.55 -0.32
CA LEU A 73 -7.82 0.42 0.59
C LEU A 73 -7.54 1.30 1.80
N GLU A 74 -8.39 2.29 2.03
CA GLU A 74 -8.36 3.11 3.25
C GLU A 74 -9.09 2.37 4.37
N LEU A 75 -8.39 2.17 5.48
CA LEU A 75 -8.90 1.52 6.68
C LEU A 75 -9.07 2.58 7.78
N PRO A 76 -9.86 2.27 8.83
CA PRO A 76 -9.88 3.09 10.03
C PRO A 76 -8.45 3.27 10.60
N GLU A 77 -8.16 4.44 11.15
CA GLU A 77 -6.85 4.75 11.69
C GLU A 77 -6.45 3.75 12.80
N GLY A 78 -5.21 3.25 12.73
CA GLY A 78 -4.72 2.23 13.67
C GLY A 78 -5.21 0.81 13.41
N SER A 79 -5.87 0.55 12.26
CA SER A 79 -6.27 -0.82 11.88
C SER A 79 -5.08 -1.75 11.64
N ILE A 80 -3.91 -1.20 11.32
CA ILE A 80 -2.70 -1.97 11.01
C ILE A 80 -1.52 -1.38 11.79
N ASP A 81 -0.72 -2.27 12.37
CA ASP A 81 0.57 -1.92 12.97
C ASP A 81 1.67 -1.98 11.89
N VAL A 82 2.05 -0.82 11.36
CA VAL A 82 3.26 -0.69 10.54
C VAL A 82 4.16 0.42 11.07
N PRO A 83 5.49 0.23 11.03
CA PRO A 83 6.44 1.20 11.60
C PRO A 83 6.61 2.48 10.78
N GLY A 84 5.94 2.60 9.63
CA GLY A 84 5.97 3.80 8.79
C GLY A 84 5.52 3.51 7.35
N GLU A 85 5.82 4.45 6.45
CA GLU A 85 5.53 4.28 5.02
C GLU A 85 6.45 3.24 4.37
N ILE A 86 5.84 2.21 3.80
CA ILE A 86 6.55 1.07 3.18
C ILE A 86 6.31 1.09 1.67
N ILE A 87 7.37 0.92 0.88
CA ILE A 87 7.28 0.68 -0.57
C ILE A 87 7.65 -0.78 -0.83
N PRO A 88 6.76 -1.60 -1.41
CA PRO A 88 7.07 -2.98 -1.75
C PRO A 88 8.26 -3.07 -2.72
N PRO A 89 9.11 -4.13 -2.63
CA PRO A 89 10.31 -4.24 -3.46
C PRO A 89 10.04 -4.29 -4.97
N HIS A 90 8.84 -4.70 -5.38
CA HIS A 90 8.40 -4.73 -6.78
C HIS A 90 7.73 -3.43 -7.25
N MET A 91 7.55 -2.46 -6.35
CA MET A 91 7.01 -1.13 -6.64
C MET A 91 8.03 -0.02 -6.36
N ALA A 92 9.18 -0.36 -5.79
CA ALA A 92 10.26 0.59 -5.62
C ALA A 92 10.66 1.09 -7.03
N PRO A 93 10.66 2.41 -7.29
CA PRO A 93 11.20 2.93 -8.53
C PRO A 93 12.61 2.35 -8.67
N GLN A 94 12.92 1.82 -9.86
CA GLN A 94 14.27 1.33 -10.15
C GLN A 94 15.23 2.52 -10.21
N GLU A 95 15.56 3.06 -9.04
CA GLU A 95 16.61 4.06 -8.92
C GLU A 95 17.91 3.37 -9.36
N GLN A 96 18.42 3.82 -10.51
CA GLN A 96 19.83 3.67 -10.84
C GLN A 96 20.62 4.05 -9.60
N ALA A 97 21.44 3.11 -9.13
CA ALA A 97 22.33 3.31 -8.00
C ALA A 97 23.28 4.48 -8.30
N ASP A 98 22.89 5.69 -7.90
CA ASP A 98 23.80 6.84 -7.89
C ASP A 98 23.49 7.69 -6.66
N ASP A 99 24.45 7.66 -5.73
CA ASP A 99 24.74 8.67 -4.72
C ASP A 99 23.65 9.01 -3.67
N GLY A 100 23.50 8.13 -2.68
CA GLY A 100 23.66 8.44 -1.25
C GLY A 100 22.77 9.49 -0.55
N SER A 101 21.86 10.21 -1.20
CA SER A 101 21.24 11.41 -0.61
C SER A 101 19.73 11.59 -0.80
N GLN A 102 18.96 10.62 -1.29
CA GLN A 102 17.50 10.76 -1.41
C GLN A 102 16.74 10.19 -0.19
N THR A 103 16.80 11.00 0.85
CA THR A 103 16.26 10.86 2.20
C THR A 103 14.74 11.06 2.26
N MET A 104 14.00 10.14 2.91
CA MET A 104 12.64 10.21 3.49
C MET A 104 11.49 10.95 2.76
N GLY A 105 11.67 12.18 2.26
CA GLY A 105 10.62 12.96 1.59
C GLY A 105 10.09 12.29 0.32
N ALA A 106 10.93 11.61 -0.46
CA ALA A 106 10.52 10.93 -1.69
C ALA A 106 9.46 9.83 -1.48
N ARG A 107 9.36 9.25 -0.27
CA ARG A 107 8.46 8.13 0.03
C ARG A 107 7.01 8.54 0.19
N THR A 108 6.75 9.64 0.88
CA THR A 108 5.39 10.21 0.99
C THR A 108 4.89 10.73 -0.36
N PHE A 109 5.80 11.26 -1.20
CA PHE A 109 5.44 11.69 -2.55
C PHE A 109 5.12 10.51 -3.48
N PHE A 110 5.76 9.34 -3.31
CA PHE A 110 5.50 8.18 -4.17
C PHE A 110 4.03 7.75 -4.15
N TRP A 111 3.45 7.54 -2.97
CA TRP A 111 2.05 7.10 -2.87
C TRP A 111 1.06 8.15 -3.37
N CYS A 112 1.42 9.43 -3.29
CA CYS A 112 0.62 10.51 -3.86
C CYS A 112 0.73 10.63 -5.39
N LEU A 113 1.82 10.16 -5.99
CA LEU A 113 1.91 10.01 -7.44
C LEU A 113 1.04 8.84 -7.92
N VAL A 114 1.07 7.71 -7.21
CA VAL A 114 0.28 6.53 -7.57
C VAL A 114 -1.22 6.75 -7.29
N PHE A 115 -1.55 7.36 -6.14
CA PHE A 115 -2.90 7.57 -5.64
C PHE A 115 -3.12 9.04 -5.25
N PRO A 116 -3.28 9.96 -6.22
CA PRO A 116 -3.38 11.40 -5.95
C PRO A 116 -4.64 11.81 -5.16
N ARG A 117 -5.61 10.90 -5.02
CA ARG A 117 -6.84 11.13 -4.24
C ARG A 117 -6.78 10.55 -2.83
N MET A 118 -5.68 9.89 -2.46
CA MET A 118 -5.46 9.32 -1.13
C MET A 118 -5.38 10.41 -0.06
N ARG A 119 -5.83 10.09 1.15
CA ARG A 119 -5.72 10.99 2.29
C ARG A 119 -4.25 11.24 2.65
N GLY A 120 -3.87 12.52 2.73
CA GLY A 120 -2.50 12.96 2.96
C GLY A 120 -1.74 13.44 1.71
N CYS A 121 -2.37 13.36 0.54
CA CYS A 121 -1.80 13.81 -0.74
C CYS A 121 -2.29 15.18 -1.23
N ARG A 122 -2.95 15.94 -0.35
CA ARG A 122 -3.48 17.29 -0.61
C ARG A 122 -2.92 18.31 0.37
#